data_AF-A0A7C6VY30-F1
#
_entry.id   AF-A0A7C6VY30-F1
#
_cell.length_a   1.000
_cell.length_b   1.000
_cell.length_c   1.000
_cell.angle_alpha   90.00
_cell.angle_beta   90.00
_cell.angle_gamma   90.00
#
_symmetry.space_group_name_H-M   'P 1'
#
loop_
_entity.id
_entity.type
_entity.pdbx_description
1 polymer ?
#
loop_
_entity_poly.entity_id
_entity_poly.type
_entity_poly.pdbx_seq_one_letter_code
_entity_poly.pdbx_strand_id
1 'polypeptide(L)' 'MDIDPPKRWKLFKAELVFRMPQESRKKIKRLLRLGDEYMNSGEEELAEHCYHLSRRLAEEARAVHLLKKIEQRTR' A
#
# COMPACT_ATOMS: atom_id res chain seq x y z
N MET A 1 11.16 20.93 11.67
CA MET A 1 11.15 19.78 10.74
C MET A 1 10.23 20.18 9.60
N ASP A 2 10.80 20.62 8.48
CA ASP A 2 10.06 20.81 7.22
C ASP A 2 9.74 19.42 6.66
N ILE A 3 8.68 18.82 7.18
CA ILE A 3 8.08 17.62 6.59
C ILE A 3 7.32 18.13 5.38
N ASP A 4 8.01 18.14 4.24
CA ASP A 4 7.42 18.46 2.94
C ASP A 4 6.19 17.54 2.76
N PRO A 5 4.96 18.09 2.67
CA PRO A 5 3.76 17.28 2.73
C PRO A 5 3.80 16.20 1.66
N PRO A 6 3.31 14.99 1.97
CA PRO A 6 3.37 13.87 1.04
C PRO A 6 2.78 14.30 -0.30
N LYS A 7 3.64 14.29 -1.33
CA LYS A 7 3.29 14.86 -2.64
C LYS A 7 2.00 14.22 -3.12
N ARG A 8 0.95 15.01 -3.37
CA ARG A 8 -0.39 14.50 -3.78
C ARG A 8 -0.34 13.51 -4.96
N TRP A 9 0.68 13.63 -5.81
CA TRP A 9 0.97 12.68 -6.89
C TRP A 9 1.29 11.24 -6.40
N LYS A 10 1.93 11.09 -5.24
CA LYS A 10 2.27 9.79 -4.63
C LYS A 10 1.02 9.04 -4.14
N LEU A 11 0.05 9.77 -3.56
CA LEU A 11 -1.28 9.25 -3.24
C LEU A 11 -1.99 8.78 -4.51
N PHE A 12 -2.02 9.65 -5.53
CA PHE A 12 -2.64 9.32 -6.81
C PHE A 12 -2.02 8.07 -7.46
N LYS A 13 -0.69 7.91 -7.34
CA LYS A 13 0.01 6.70 -7.81
C LYS A 13 -0.46 5.43 -7.11
N ALA A 14 -0.60 5.45 -5.78
CA ALA A 14 -1.11 4.30 -5.02
C ALA A 14 -2.54 3.93 -5.44
N GLU A 15 -3.38 4.94 -5.65
CA GLU A 15 -4.77 4.75 -6.04
C GLU A 15 -4.93 4.26 -7.49
N LEU A 16 -4.03 4.68 -8.38
CA LEU A 16 -3.98 4.18 -9.75
C LEU A 16 -3.59 2.68 -9.78
N VAL A 17 -2.66 2.25 -8.92
CA VAL A 17 -2.32 0.82 -8.76
C VAL A 17 -3.53 0.03 -8.24
N PHE A 18 -4.30 0.58 -7.31
CA PHE A 18 -5.52 -0.05 -6.81
C PHE A 18 -6.57 -0.24 -7.92
N ARG A 19 -6.79 0.78 -8.75
CA ARG A 19 -7.80 0.77 -9.83
C ARG A 19 -7.40 0.01 -11.11
N MET A 20 -6.12 -0.33 -11.30
CA MET A 20 -5.68 -1.07 -12.50
C MET A 20 -6.40 -2.42 -12.67
N PRO A 21 -6.64 -2.90 -13.90
CA PRO A 21 -7.32 -4.20 -14.14
C PRO A 21 -6.41 -5.43 -13.91
N GLN A 22 -5.31 -5.30 -13.17
CA GLN A 22 -4.40 -6.42 -12.89
C GLN A 22 -4.98 -7.39 -11.85
N GLU A 23 -4.51 -8.64 -11.87
CA GLU A 23 -4.74 -9.64 -10.82
C GLU A 23 -4.53 -9.06 -9.41
N SER A 24 -5.49 -9.27 -8.50
CA SER A 24 -5.47 -8.71 -7.14
C SER A 24 -4.16 -8.99 -6.40
N ARG A 25 -3.58 -10.18 -6.59
CA ARG A 25 -2.29 -10.56 -5.99
C ARG A 25 -1.11 -9.70 -6.47
N LYS A 26 -1.10 -9.29 -7.74
CA LYS A 26 -0.06 -8.39 -8.28
C LYS A 26 -0.22 -6.97 -7.71
N LYS A 27 -1.46 -6.48 -7.59
CA LYS A 27 -1.76 -5.18 -6.97
C LYS A 27 -1.30 -5.13 -5.52
N ILE A 28 -1.65 -6.14 -4.72
CA ILE A 28 -1.27 -6.26 -3.31
C ILE A 28 0.26 -6.17 -3.16
N LYS A 29 1.01 -6.95 -3.95
CA LYS A 29 2.49 -6.90 -3.91
C LYS A 29 3.05 -5.53 -4.28
N ARG A 30 2.47 -4.87 -5.29
CA ARG A 30 2.90 -3.53 -5.71
C ARG A 30 2.62 -2.48 -4.63
N LEU A 31 1.44 -2.52 -4.01
CA LEU A 31 1.07 -1.61 -2.92
C LEU A 31 1.93 -1.83 -1.68
N LEU A 32 2.20 -3.10 -1.31
CA LEU A 32 3.11 -3.41 -0.21
C LEU A 32 4.50 -2.83 -0.46
N ARG A 33 5.08 -3.08 -1.64
CA ARG A 33 6.39 -2.53 -2.01
C ARG A 33 6.39 -1.00 -2.00
N LEU A 34 5.33 -0.37 -2.48
CA LEU A 34 5.19 1.08 -2.49
C LEU A 34 5.10 1.64 -1.06
N GLY A 35 4.38 0.94 -0.17
CA GLY A 35 4.33 1.26 1.25
C GLY A 35 5.71 1.13 1.91
N ASP A 36 6.45 0.06 1.63
CA ASP A 36 7.82 -0.14 2.12
C ASP A 36 8.75 1.01 1.64
N GLU A 37 8.62 1.44 0.39
CA GLU A 37 9.38 2.57 -0.19
C GLU A 37 9.05 3.90 0.51
N TYR A 38 7.77 4.18 0.79
CA TYR A 38 7.35 5.39 1.51
C TYR A 38 7.78 5.36 2.99
N MET A 39 7.69 4.21 3.64
CA MET A 39 8.16 4.04 5.02
C MET A 39 9.66 4.32 5.14
N ASN A 40 10.46 3.78 4.23
CA ASN A 40 11.90 4.05 4.18
C ASN A 40 12.24 5.51 3.86
N SER A 41 11.32 6.24 3.22
CA SER A 41 11.47 7.66 2.90
C SER A 41 10.99 8.59 4.03
N GLY A 42 10.49 8.03 5.15
CA GLY A 42 9.91 8.79 6.26
C GLY A 42 8.49 9.31 6.00
N GLU A 43 7.83 8.83 4.94
CA GLU A 43 6.46 9.21 4.59
C GLU A 43 5.46 8.20 5.17
N GLU A 44 5.36 8.16 6.50
CA GLU A 44 4.57 7.17 7.24
C GLU A 44 3.08 7.15 6.83
N GLU A 45 2.45 8.33 6.69
CA GLU A 45 1.04 8.41 6.27
C GLU A 45 0.79 7.78 4.89
N LEU A 46 1.74 7.93 3.94
CA LEU A 46 1.63 7.30 2.63
C LEU A 46 1.84 5.78 2.71
N ALA A 47 2.75 5.35 3.57
CA ALA A 47 3.02 3.94 3.80
C ALA A 47 1.77 3.25 4.37
N GLU A 48 1.18 3.82 5.42
CA GLU A 48 -0.07 3.34 6.01
C GLU A 48 -1.21 3.28 5.00
N HIS A 49 -1.36 4.32 4.17
CA HIS A 49 -2.36 4.33 3.12
C HIS A 49 -2.17 3.18 2.11
N CYS A 50 -0.92 2.92 1.71
CA CYS A 50 -0.60 1.80 0.82
C CYS A 50 -0.89 0.44 1.47
N TYR A 51 -0.56 0.27 2.75
CA TYR A 51 -0.85 -0.95 3.49
C TYR A 51 -2.36 -1.16 3.64
N HIS A 52 -3.12 -0.11 3.93
CA HIS A 52 -4.59 -0.16 4.00
C HIS A 52 -5.21 -0.60 2.67
N LEU A 53 -4.78 0.00 1.54
CA LEU A 53 -5.24 -0.42 0.21
C LEU A 53 -4.87 -1.88 -0.10
N SER A 54 -3.68 -2.31 0.30
CA SER A 54 -3.23 -3.70 0.10
C SER A 54 -4.07 -4.69 0.93
N ARG A 55 -4.46 -4.32 2.15
CA ARG A 55 -5.31 -5.11 3.03
C ARG A 55 -6.70 -5.27 2.42
N ARG A 56 -7.33 -4.17 1.99
CA ARG A 56 -8.64 -4.20 1.34
C ARG A 56 -8.68 -5.13 0.14
N LEU A 57 -7.67 -5.08 -0.73
CA LEU A 57 -7.57 -5.99 -1.87
C LEU A 57 -7.37 -7.45 -1.45
N ALA A 58 -6.65 -7.71 -0.35
CA ALA A 58 -6.49 -9.06 0.17
C ALA A 58 -7.80 -9.61 0.75
N GLU A 59 -8.60 -8.77 1.40
CA GLU A 59 -9.94 -9.11 1.90
C GLU A 59 -10.90 -9.39 0.74
N GLU A 60 -10.96 -8.49 -0.27
CA GLU A 60 -11.78 -8.65 -1.47
C GLU A 60 -11.43 -9.92 -2.27
N ALA A 61 -10.13 -10.23 -2.38
CA ALA A 61 -9.65 -11.44 -3.06
C ALA A 61 -9.71 -12.71 -2.20
N ARG A 62 -10.24 -12.64 -0.96
CA ARG A 62 -10.22 -13.73 0.04
C ARG A 62 -8.85 -14.36 0.23
N ALA A 63 -7.79 -13.56 0.10
CA ALA A 63 -6.40 -14.00 0.16
C ALA A 63 -5.89 -13.99 1.61
N VAL A 64 -6.43 -14.86 2.46
CA VAL A 64 -6.15 -14.91 3.91
C VAL A 64 -4.64 -14.99 4.23
N HIS A 65 -3.87 -15.75 3.45
CA HIS A 65 -2.41 -15.82 3.58
C HIS A 65 -1.70 -14.49 3.30
N LEU A 66 -2.19 -13.70 2.35
CA LEU A 66 -1.63 -12.38 2.07
C LEU A 66 -2.03 -11.38 3.15
N LEU A 67 -3.27 -11.46 3.64
CA LEU A 67 -3.75 -10.64 4.76
C LEU A 67 -2.85 -10.80 5.99
N LYS A 68 -2.60 -12.05 6.41
CA LYS A 68 -1.73 -12.35 7.56
C LYS A 68 -0.31 -11.80 7.38
N LYS A 69 0.22 -11.82 6.15
CA LYS A 69 1.54 -11.25 5.82
C LYS A 69 1.55 -9.72 5.88
N ILE A 70 0.46 -9.08 5.49
CA ILE A 70 0.32 -7.62 5.57
C ILE A 70 0.27 -7.22 7.04
N GLU A 71 -0.60 -7.86 7.85
CA GLU A 71 -0.74 -7.57 9.28
C GLU A 71 0.55 -7.77 10.07
N GLN A 72 1.39 -8.75 9.71
CA GLN A 72 2.71 -8.94 10.33
C GLN A 72 3.71 -7.84 9.98
N ARG A 73 3.50 -7.09 8.91
CA ARG A 73 4.40 -5.99 8.48
C ARG A 73 3.97 -4.63 9.01
N THR A 74 2.66 -4.43 9.18
CA THR A 74 2.10 -3.18 9.72
C THR A 74 2.08 -3.12 11.25
N ARG A 75 2.50 -4.20 11.92
CA ARG A 75 2.51 -4.33 13.38
C ARG A 75 3.94 -4.36 13.90
#